data_AF-A0A2N1D4L8-F1
#
_entry.id   AF-A0A2N1D4L8-F1
#
_cell.length_a   1.000
_cell.length_b   1.000
_cell.length_c   1.000
_cell.angle_alpha   90.00
_cell.angle_beta   90.00
_cell.angle_gamma   90.00
#
_symmetry.space_group_name_H-M   'P 1'
#
loop_
_entity.id
_entity.type
_entity.pdbx_description
1 polymer ?
#
loop_
_entity_poly.entity_id
_entity_poly.type
_entity_poly.pdbx_seq_one_letter_code
_entity_poly.pdbx_strand_id
1 'polypeptide(L)'
;MKTPWNLFKYLPMAQRVLARGRLPIVLLAVARKRSAQGGLMKGLREDLGLLQQLCVAWWRGEYRQVSRPALVAAVAGLLYFLSPLDAIPDWIPGLGFVDDLAVLGWIIRKWSGELQAFRAWRDSQSADIRASIDRLPSLDEPMDSDVSNGRNVGR
;
A
#
# COMPACT_ATOMS: atom_id res chain seq x y z
N MET A 1 -21.35 2.94 -16.17
CA MET A 1 -21.13 2.24 -14.88
C MET A 1 -21.16 3.30 -13.79
N LYS A 2 -21.93 3.10 -12.70
CA LYS A 2 -22.28 4.15 -11.72
C LYS A 2 -21.16 4.33 -10.69
N THR A 3 -20.72 5.56 -10.48
CA THR A 3 -19.68 5.95 -9.52
C THR A 3 -20.24 5.90 -8.08
N PRO A 4 -19.56 5.25 -7.12
CA PRO A 4 -20.04 5.18 -5.75
C PRO A 4 -19.77 6.52 -5.04
N TRP A 5 -20.84 7.26 -4.78
CA TRP A 5 -20.86 8.62 -4.23
C TRP A 5 -20.21 8.78 -2.85
N ASN A 6 -19.97 7.69 -2.12
CA ASN A 6 -19.46 7.70 -0.75
C ASN A 6 -17.99 8.15 -0.63
N LEU A 7 -17.20 8.10 -1.72
CA LEU A 7 -15.77 8.43 -1.71
C LEU A 7 -15.49 9.92 -1.45
N PHE A 8 -16.39 10.81 -1.89
CA PHE A 8 -16.20 12.25 -1.76
C PHE A 8 -16.23 12.74 -0.31
N LYS A 9 -16.75 11.94 0.61
CA LYS A 9 -16.87 12.29 2.03
C LYS A 9 -15.53 12.27 2.78
N TYR A 10 -14.54 11.51 2.29
CA TYR A 10 -13.29 11.24 3.02
C TYR A 10 -12.07 12.00 2.50
N LEU A 11 -12.16 12.57 1.29
CA LEU A 11 -11.15 13.47 0.71
C LEU A 11 -10.65 14.56 1.68
N PRO A 12 -11.51 15.30 2.40
CA PRO A 12 -11.05 16.36 3.30
C PRO A 12 -10.35 15.84 4.56
N MET A 13 -10.63 14.61 5.00
CA MET A 13 -9.95 13.99 6.15
C MET A 13 -8.57 13.47 5.77
N ALA A 14 -8.44 12.86 4.59
CA ALA A 14 -7.15 12.38 4.06
C ALA A 14 -6.15 13.53 3.89
N GLN A 15 -6.59 14.66 3.32
CA GLN A 15 -5.76 15.87 3.21
C GLN A 15 -5.28 16.38 4.57
N ARG A 16 -6.12 16.28 5.60
CA ARG A 16 -5.82 16.79 6.95
C ARG A 16 -4.83 15.92 7.72
N VAL A 17 -4.81 14.61 7.45
CA VAL A 17 -3.84 13.68 8.05
C VAL A 17 -2.46 13.83 7.39
N LEU A 18 -2.41 13.97 6.06
CA LEU A 18 -1.18 14.28 5.34
C LEU A 18 -0.61 15.64 5.78
N ALA A 19 -1.45 16.67 5.91
CA ALA A 19 -1.02 18.01 6.31
C ALA A 19 -0.50 18.09 7.76
N ARG A 20 -0.77 17.10 8.61
CA ARG A 20 -0.39 17.10 10.04
C ARG A 20 0.70 16.09 10.41
N GLY A 21 1.27 15.35 9.47
CA GLY A 21 2.36 14.41 9.74
C GLY A 21 1.98 13.21 10.62
N ARG A 22 0.69 12.83 10.67
CA ARG A 22 0.15 11.76 11.55
C ARG A 22 0.04 10.38 10.88
N LEU A 23 0.61 10.24 9.69
CA LEU A 23 0.80 8.98 8.95
C LEU A 23 1.35 7.81 9.81
N PRO A 24 2.33 8.04 10.70
CA PRO A 24 2.76 7.10 11.73
C PRO A 24 1.74 6.19 12.36
N ILE A 25 0.72 6.81 12.90
CA ILE A 25 -0.25 6.18 13.77
C ILE A 25 -1.19 5.33 12.93
N VAL A 26 -1.46 5.79 11.70
CA VAL A 26 -2.28 5.07 10.73
C VAL A 26 -1.57 3.80 10.25
N LEU A 27 -0.26 3.87 9.99
CA LEU A 27 0.53 2.71 9.58
C LEU A 27 0.63 1.67 10.71
N LEU A 28 0.87 2.12 11.93
CA LEU A 28 1.00 1.25 13.11
C LEU A 28 -0.31 0.56 13.49
N ALA A 29 -1.44 1.28 13.41
CA ALA A 29 -2.77 0.73 13.67
C ALA A 29 -3.08 -0.49 12.80
N VAL A 30 -2.40 -0.61 11.67
CA VAL A 30 -2.74 -1.60 10.66
C VAL A 30 -1.79 -2.74 10.60
N ALA A 31 -0.50 -2.48 10.79
CA ALA A 31 0.42 -3.57 11.10
C ALA A 31 -0.17 -4.43 12.24
N ARG A 32 -0.78 -3.78 13.25
CA ARG A 32 -1.46 -4.44 14.36
C ARG A 32 -2.73 -5.19 13.96
N LYS A 33 -3.58 -4.62 13.09
CA LYS A 33 -4.80 -5.31 12.59
C LYS A 33 -4.49 -6.50 11.68
N ARG A 34 -3.45 -6.41 10.85
CA ARG A 34 -2.98 -7.48 9.96
C ARG A 34 -2.54 -8.73 10.72
N SER A 35 -1.98 -8.55 11.92
CA SER A 35 -1.53 -9.65 12.78
C SER A 35 -2.66 -10.29 13.59
N ALA A 36 -3.74 -9.57 13.85
CA ALA A 36 -4.91 -10.08 14.58
C ALA A 36 -5.86 -10.93 13.70
N GLN A 37 -5.80 -10.77 12.37
CA GLN A 37 -6.68 -11.47 11.44
C GLN A 37 -6.04 -12.77 10.91
N GLY A 38 -5.87 -13.76 11.80
CA GLY A 38 -5.25 -15.07 11.54
C GLY A 38 -5.97 -16.01 10.55
N GLY A 39 -7.06 -15.57 9.92
CA GLY A 39 -7.85 -16.34 8.93
C GLY A 39 -7.64 -15.94 7.46
N LEU A 40 -6.72 -15.03 7.17
CA LEU A 40 -6.46 -14.54 5.80
C LEU A 40 -5.77 -15.64 4.96
N MET A 41 -6.37 -16.02 3.82
CA MET A 41 -5.79 -17.00 2.89
C MET A 41 -4.36 -16.59 2.48
N LYS A 42 -3.43 -17.56 2.40
CA LYS A 42 -2.01 -17.34 2.12
C LYS A 42 -1.76 -16.46 0.88
N GLY A 43 -2.50 -16.70 -0.20
CA GLY A 43 -2.40 -15.90 -1.44
C GLY A 43 -2.72 -14.42 -1.23
N LEU A 44 -3.73 -14.09 -0.42
CA LEU A 44 -4.06 -12.70 -0.13
C LEU A 44 -2.94 -11.99 0.64
N ARG A 45 -2.29 -12.70 1.57
CA ARG A 45 -1.15 -12.17 2.33
C ARG A 45 0.03 -11.89 1.41
N GLU A 46 0.27 -12.76 0.43
CA GLU A 46 1.31 -12.60 -0.60
C GLU A 46 1.01 -11.42 -1.52
N ASP A 47 -0.22 -11.28 -1.99
CA ASP A 47 -0.64 -10.18 -2.87
C ASP A 47 -0.56 -8.82 -2.16
N LEU A 48 -1.04 -8.76 -0.91
CA LEU A 48 -0.88 -7.57 -0.08
C LEU A 48 0.59 -7.23 0.16
N GLY A 49 1.43 -8.23 0.38
CA GLY A 49 2.88 -8.05 0.48
C GLY A 49 3.48 -7.48 -0.80
N LEU A 50 3.06 -7.96 -1.97
CA LEU A 50 3.53 -7.45 -3.26
C LEU A 50 3.13 -5.99 -3.49
N LEU A 51 1.87 -5.63 -3.21
CA LEU A 51 1.40 -4.24 -3.31
C LEU A 51 2.17 -3.32 -2.35
N GLN A 52 2.43 -3.80 -1.14
CA GLN A 52 3.20 -3.08 -0.14
C GLN A 52 4.64 -2.81 -0.62
N GLN A 53 5.34 -3.85 -1.07
CA GLN A 53 6.70 -3.73 -1.60
C GLN A 53 6.76 -2.79 -2.81
N LEU A 54 5.76 -2.83 -3.70
CA LEU A 54 5.65 -1.90 -4.83
C LEU A 54 5.57 -0.44 -4.36
N CYS A 55 4.74 -0.17 -3.35
CA CYS A 55 4.61 1.17 -2.79
C CYS A 55 5.90 1.65 -2.13
N VAL A 56 6.60 0.77 -1.40
CA VAL A 56 7.88 1.09 -0.75
C VAL A 56 8.98 1.34 -1.78
N ALA A 57 9.09 0.49 -2.80
CA ALA A 57 10.06 0.66 -3.88
C ALA A 57 9.82 1.97 -4.66
N TRP A 58 8.56 2.34 -4.86
CA TRP A 58 8.23 3.63 -5.47
C TRP A 58 8.52 4.82 -4.56
N TRP A 59 8.26 4.70 -3.26
CA TRP A 59 8.54 5.72 -2.24
C TRP A 59 10.03 6.01 -2.13
N ARG A 60 10.85 4.94 -2.05
CA ARG A 60 12.32 5.01 -2.01
C ARG A 60 12.94 5.40 -3.36
N GLY A 61 12.16 5.50 -4.43
CA GLY A 61 12.66 5.82 -5.77
C GLY A 61 13.31 4.66 -6.53
N GLU A 62 13.48 3.51 -5.88
CA GLU A 62 14.05 2.27 -6.45
C GLU A 62 13.28 1.77 -7.68
N TYR A 63 11.95 1.94 -7.70
CA TYR A 63 11.10 1.50 -8.81
C TYR A 63 10.10 2.58 -9.26
N ARG A 64 10.30 3.10 -10.47
CA ARG A 64 9.42 4.11 -11.10
C ARG A 64 8.68 3.61 -12.35
N GLN A 65 8.92 2.36 -12.75
CA GLN A 65 8.32 1.75 -13.95
C GLN A 65 6.91 1.20 -13.65
N VAL A 66 6.10 1.98 -12.93
CA VAL A 66 4.70 1.67 -12.63
C VAL A 66 3.82 2.80 -13.11
N SER A 67 2.71 2.48 -13.78
CA SER A 67 1.75 3.52 -14.15
C SER A 67 1.14 4.17 -12.91
N ARG A 68 0.95 5.50 -12.96
CA ARG A 68 0.26 6.27 -11.90
C ARG A 68 -1.06 5.62 -11.45
N PRO A 69 -1.97 5.19 -12.34
CA PRO A 69 -3.22 4.56 -11.91
C PRO A 69 -3.02 3.20 -11.22
N ALA A 70 -2.00 2.42 -11.59
CA ALA A 70 -1.67 1.17 -10.90
C ALA A 70 -1.17 1.43 -9.48
N LEU A 71 -0.29 2.42 -9.31
CA LEU A 71 0.21 2.83 -8.00
C LEU A 71 -0.92 3.33 -7.09
N VAL A 72 -1.82 4.19 -7.60
CA VAL A 72 -2.98 4.68 -6.84
C VAL A 72 -3.88 3.53 -6.42
N ALA A 73 -4.11 2.55 -7.30
CA ALA A 73 -4.89 1.36 -6.98
C ALA A 73 -4.22 0.50 -5.91
N ALA A 74 -2.90 0.31 -5.98
CA ALA A 74 -2.13 -0.42 -4.97
C ALA A 74 -2.24 0.24 -3.58
N VAL A 75 -2.04 1.56 -3.52
CA VAL A 75 -2.20 2.33 -2.28
C VAL A 75 -3.64 2.27 -1.77
N ALA A 76 -4.63 2.38 -2.64
CA ALA A 76 -6.05 2.27 -2.26
C ALA A 76 -6.37 0.90 -1.66
N GLY A 77 -5.89 -0.19 -2.27
CA GLY A 77 -6.06 -1.55 -1.73
C GLY A 77 -5.38 -1.73 -0.37
N LEU A 78 -4.19 -1.16 -0.18
CA LEU A 78 -3.48 -1.20 1.11
C LEU A 78 -4.18 -0.35 2.18
N LEU A 79 -4.64 0.87 1.86
CA LEU A 79 -5.38 1.74 2.76
C LEU A 79 -6.71 1.10 3.19
N TYR A 80 -7.36 0.44 2.25
CA TYR A 80 -8.60 -0.28 2.48
C TYR A 80 -8.38 -1.47 3.42
N PHE A 81 -7.30 -2.23 3.25
CA PHE A 81 -6.87 -3.28 4.19
C PHE A 81 -6.43 -2.71 5.56
N LEU A 82 -5.94 -1.47 5.58
CA LEU A 82 -5.57 -0.70 6.77
C LEU A 82 -6.80 -0.34 7.62
N SER A 83 -7.90 0.11 7.02
CA SER A 83 -9.05 0.51 7.81
C SER A 83 -9.70 -0.70 8.51
N PRO A 84 -9.83 -0.69 9.85
CA PRO A 84 -10.52 -1.78 10.50
C PRO A 84 -12.03 -1.86 10.22
N LEU A 85 -12.67 -0.80 9.73
CA LEU A 85 -14.05 -0.52 10.13
C LEU A 85 -14.89 0.37 9.17
N ASP A 86 -14.36 0.95 8.08
CA ASP A 86 -14.96 2.22 7.58
C ASP A 86 -15.82 2.17 6.30
N ALA A 87 -16.48 1.06 5.96
CA ALA A 87 -17.44 1.05 4.83
C ALA A 87 -18.72 0.21 4.98
N ILE A 88 -18.92 -0.53 6.08
CA ILE A 88 -20.16 -1.27 6.32
C ILE A 88 -20.84 -0.67 7.55
N PRO A 89 -21.92 0.11 7.38
CA PRO A 89 -22.90 0.35 8.43
C PRO A 89 -23.52 -1.00 8.86
N ASP A 90 -23.19 -1.41 10.08
CA ASP A 90 -23.76 -2.37 11.04
C ASP A 90 -24.96 -3.32 10.72
N TRP A 91 -25.28 -3.75 9.48
CA TRP A 91 -26.51 -4.54 9.23
C TRP A 91 -26.36 -5.99 8.75
N ILE A 92 -25.16 -6.54 8.52
CA ILE A 92 -25.02 -7.97 8.16
C ILE A 92 -23.91 -8.66 8.94
N PRO A 93 -24.25 -9.50 9.95
CA PRO A 93 -23.29 -10.39 10.59
C PRO A 93 -22.69 -11.37 9.57
N GLY A 94 -21.36 -11.37 9.40
CA GLY A 94 -20.63 -12.42 8.68
C GLY A 94 -20.17 -12.15 7.24
N LEU A 95 -20.46 -10.98 6.63
CA LEU A 95 -20.11 -10.68 5.22
C LEU A 95 -18.96 -9.69 5.00
N GLY A 96 -18.36 -9.14 6.07
CA GLY A 96 -17.42 -8.02 5.96
C GLY A 96 -16.09 -8.29 5.23
N PHE A 97 -15.74 -9.54 4.92
CA PHE A 97 -14.47 -9.89 4.28
C PHE A 97 -14.57 -10.14 2.76
N VAL A 98 -15.78 -10.30 2.22
CA VAL A 98 -15.98 -10.70 0.82
C VAL A 98 -15.67 -9.55 -0.14
N ASP A 99 -16.02 -8.32 0.24
CA ASP A 99 -15.76 -7.12 -0.56
C ASP A 99 -14.25 -6.82 -0.65
N ASP A 100 -13.52 -7.04 0.44
CA ASP A 100 -12.06 -6.85 0.51
C ASP A 100 -11.30 -7.75 -0.47
N LEU A 101 -11.73 -9.01 -0.55
CA LEU A 101 -11.20 -9.98 -1.51
C LEU A 101 -11.54 -9.58 -2.95
N ALA A 102 -12.74 -9.03 -3.17
CA ALA A 102 -13.19 -8.60 -4.49
C ALA A 102 -12.39 -7.38 -4.99
N VAL A 103 -12.15 -6.38 -4.12
CA VAL A 103 -11.34 -5.19 -4.45
C VAL A 103 -9.90 -5.58 -4.71
N LEU A 104 -9.28 -6.39 -3.84
CA LEU A 104 -7.90 -6.81 -4.03
C LEU A 104 -7.75 -7.66 -5.30
N GLY A 105 -8.64 -8.64 -5.49
CA GLY A 105 -8.69 -9.47 -6.69
C GLY A 105 -8.89 -8.64 -7.96
N TRP A 106 -9.69 -7.57 -7.90
CA TRP A 106 -9.86 -6.65 -9.02
C TRP A 106 -8.58 -5.85 -9.32
N ILE A 107 -7.89 -5.31 -8.29
CA ILE A 107 -6.62 -4.59 -8.45
C ILE A 107 -5.57 -5.52 -9.08
N ILE A 108 -5.42 -6.72 -8.52
CA ILE A 108 -4.45 -7.72 -9.00
C ILE A 108 -4.73 -8.06 -10.45
N ARG A 109 -6.00 -8.31 -10.80
CA ARG A 109 -6.37 -8.69 -12.17
C ARG A 109 -6.18 -7.54 -13.15
N LYS A 110 -6.63 -6.34 -12.79
CA LYS A 110 -6.54 -5.14 -13.63
C LYS A 110 -5.11 -4.70 -13.88
N TRP A 111 -4.25 -4.81 -12.88
CA TRP A 111 -2.85 -4.37 -12.93
C TRP A 111 -1.87 -5.53 -12.94
N SER A 112 -2.33 -6.71 -13.35
CA SER A 112 -1.52 -7.95 -13.35
C SER A 112 -0.22 -7.81 -14.13
N GLY A 113 -0.21 -7.06 -15.24
CA GLY A 113 1.00 -6.79 -16.02
C GLY A 113 2.01 -5.94 -15.26
N GLU A 114 1.56 -4.87 -14.60
CA GLU A 114 2.40 -3.97 -13.79
C GLU A 114 2.96 -4.71 -12.55
N LEU A 115 2.13 -5.51 -11.90
CA LEU A 115 2.53 -6.32 -10.75
C LEU A 115 3.52 -7.42 -11.13
N GLN A 116 3.38 -8.02 -12.32
CA GLN A 116 4.35 -8.97 -12.85
C GLN A 116 5.67 -8.28 -13.20
N ALA A 117 5.63 -7.10 -13.84
CA ALA A 117 6.82 -6.33 -14.14
C ALA A 117 7.58 -5.94 -12.86
N PHE A 118 6.85 -5.50 -11.82
CA PHE A 118 7.43 -5.23 -10.51
C PHE A 118 8.01 -6.49 -9.86
N ARG A 119 7.30 -7.61 -9.90
CA ARG A 119 7.77 -8.89 -9.36
C ARG A 119 9.08 -9.32 -10.05
N ALA A 120 9.13 -9.26 -11.37
CA ALA A 120 10.32 -9.58 -12.13
C ALA A 120 11.50 -8.66 -11.78
N TRP A 121 11.24 -7.34 -11.69
CA TRP A 121 12.25 -6.38 -11.26
C TRP A 121 12.77 -6.67 -9.85
N ARG A 122 11.87 -6.89 -8.89
CA ARG A 122 12.23 -7.25 -7.52
C ARG A 122 13.08 -8.51 -7.50
N ASP A 123 12.66 -9.51 -8.26
CA ASP A 123 13.33 -10.80 -8.31
C ASP A 123 14.69 -10.71 -9.05
N SER A 124 14.94 -9.65 -9.81
CA SER A 124 16.26 -9.35 -10.37
C SER A 124 17.14 -8.46 -9.48
N GLN A 125 16.62 -7.93 -8.37
CA GLN A 125 17.38 -7.05 -7.47
C GLN A 125 18.22 -7.84 -6.45
N SER A 126 19.30 -7.19 -6.00
CA SER A 126 20.19 -7.63 -4.93
C SER A 126 19.47 -7.85 -3.60
N ALA A 127 20.06 -8.65 -2.71
CA ALA A 127 19.48 -8.98 -1.40
C ALA A 127 19.27 -7.73 -0.52
N ASP A 128 20.14 -6.74 -0.65
CA ASP A 128 20.07 -5.42 0.00
C ASP A 128 18.83 -4.63 -0.44
N ILE A 129 18.62 -4.44 -1.75
CA ILE A 129 17.42 -3.77 -2.27
C ILE A 129 16.15 -4.54 -1.87
N ARG A 130 16.14 -5.87 -2.02
CA ARG A 130 15.00 -6.69 -1.58
C ARG A 130 14.69 -6.54 -0.10
N ALA A 131 15.72 -6.53 0.76
CA ALA A 131 15.55 -6.29 2.19
C ALA A 131 15.06 -4.86 2.48
N SER A 132 15.51 -3.87 1.70
CA SER A 132 15.09 -2.47 1.85
C SER A 132 13.61 -2.24 1.52
N ILE A 133 13.08 -2.95 0.51
CA ILE A 133 11.66 -2.83 0.12
C ILE A 133 10.74 -3.72 0.96
N ASP A 134 11.27 -4.80 1.55
CA ASP A 134 10.54 -5.66 2.49
C ASP A 134 10.42 -5.00 3.87
N ARG A 135 11.43 -4.20 4.25
CA ARG A 135 11.37 -3.36 5.45
C ARG A 135 10.40 -2.20 5.23
N LEU A 136 9.39 -2.13 6.09
CA LEU A 136 8.51 -0.96 6.18
C LEU A 136 9.35 0.32 6.42
N PRO A 137 9.15 1.39 5.64
CA PRO A 137 9.84 2.66 5.87
C PRO A 137 9.54 3.16 7.29
N SER A 138 10.58 3.58 8.00
CA SER A 138 10.39 4.21 9.31
C SER A 138 9.77 5.59 9.14
N LEU A 139 9.05 6.03 10.16
CA LEU A 139 8.28 7.26 10.16
C LEU A 139 9.11 8.53 10.03
N ASP A 140 10.37 8.41 10.41
CA ASP A 140 11.38 9.46 10.36
C ASP A 140 12.27 9.36 9.11
N GLU A 141 11.99 8.42 8.18
CA GLU A 141 12.77 8.24 6.95
C GLU A 141 12.36 9.30 5.91
N PRO A 142 13.26 10.24 5.53
CA PRO A 142 12.94 11.25 4.53
C PRO A 142 12.73 10.59 3.17
N MET A 143 11.72 11.07 2.43
CA MET A 143 11.52 10.75 1.02
C MET A 143 12.81 10.97 0.24
N ASP A 144 13.16 10.07 -0.67
CA ASP A 144 14.44 10.09 -1.43
C ASP A 144 14.66 11.38 -2.26
N SER A 145 13.63 12.23 -2.41
CA SER A 145 13.79 13.61 -2.92
C SER A 145 14.71 14.48 -2.04
N ASP A 146 14.90 14.15 -0.77
CA ASP A 146 15.80 14.85 0.16
C ASP A 146 17.17 14.15 0.32
N VAL A 147 17.27 12.85 0.06
CA VAL A 147 18.50 12.06 0.27
C VAL A 147 19.51 12.24 -0.88
N SER A 148 19.04 12.62 -2.07
CA SER A 148 19.90 12.88 -3.23
C SER A 148 20.86 14.07 -3.04
N ASN A 149 20.64 14.94 -2.05
CA ASN A 149 21.54 16.07 -1.74
C ASN A 149 22.69 15.72 -0.77
N GLY A 150 22.66 14.54 -0.13
CA GLY A 150 23.63 14.15 0.91
C GLY A 150 24.73 13.18 0.46
N ARG A 151 24.59 12.55 -0.71
CA ARG A 151 25.53 11.51 -1.20
C ARG A 151 26.71 12.06 -2.02
N ASN A 152 26.84 13.39 -2.17
CA ASN A 152 27.87 14.02 -3.01
C ASN A 152 28.86 14.92 -2.24
N VAL A 153 29.22 14.52 -1.01
CA VAL A 153 30.35 15.12 -0.28
C VAL A 153 31.30 13.99 0.11
N GLY A 154 32.28 13.74 -0.74
CA GLY A 154 33.26 12.68 -0.54
C GLY A 154 34.08 12.38 -1.79
N ARG A 155 34.77 13.40 -2.31
CA ARG A 155 35.99 13.25 -3.11
C ARG A 155 37.10 14.05 -2.45
#